data_AF-A0A645AUQ3-F1
#
_entry.id   AF-A0A645AUQ3-F1
#
_cell.length_a   1.000
_cell.length_b   1.000
_cell.length_c   1.000
_cell.angle_alpha   90.00
_cell.angle_beta   90.00
_cell.angle_gamma   90.00
#
_symmetry.space_group_name_H-M   'P 1'
#
loop_
_entity.id
_entity.type
_entity.pdbx_description
1 polymer ?
#
loop_
_entity_poly.entity_id
_entity_poly.type
_entity_poly.pdbx_seq_one_letter_code
_entity_poly.pdbx_strand_id
1 'polypeptide(L)' 'MDIVQERLNNLEKRIIELKGILNEIVIATDAEEIKIYISQYLDNLIVKYMTIMVNNKID' A
#
# COMPACT_ATOMS: atom_id res chain seq x y z
N MET A 1 -7.04 19.23 -13.62
CA MET A 1 -6.74 18.39 -12.45
C MET A 1 -5.23 18.40 -12.30
N ASP A 2 -4.71 18.69 -11.11
CA ASP A 2 -3.26 18.81 -10.89
C ASP A 2 -2.56 17.46 -11.13
N ILE A 3 -1.46 17.44 -11.88
CA ILE A 3 -0.72 16.21 -12.25
C ILE A 3 -0.28 15.45 -11.00
N VAL A 4 0.02 16.17 -9.91
CA VAL A 4 0.38 15.59 -8.62
C VAL A 4 -0.81 14.82 -8.03
N GLN A 5 -2.02 15.38 -8.07
CA GLN A 5 -3.22 14.73 -7.58
C GLN A 5 -3.51 13.43 -8.34
N GLU A 6 -3.36 13.45 -9.67
CA GLU A 6 -3.56 12.26 -10.50
C GLU A 6 -2.56 11.16 -10.14
N ARG A 7 -1.28 11.52 -9.93
CA ARG A 7 -0.24 10.56 -9.51
C ARG A 7 -0.51 9.97 -8.13
N LEU A 8 -1.03 10.75 -7.19
CA LEU A 8 -1.40 10.28 -5.85
C LEU A 8 -2.60 9.33 -5.90
N ASN A 9 -3.65 9.68 -6.65
CA ASN A 9 -4.81 8.81 -6.85
C ASN A 9 -4.39 7.47 -7.51
N ASN A 10 -3.46 7.52 -8.48
CA ASN A 10 -2.94 6.31 -9.12
C ASN A 10 -2.07 5.48 -8.16
N LEU A 11 -1.32 6.13 -7.26
CA LEU A 11 -0.55 5.46 -6.22
C LEU A 11 -1.48 4.75 -5.22
N GLU A 12 -2.56 5.41 -4.80
CA GLU A 12 -3.58 4.82 -3.92
C GLU A 12 -4.19 3.56 -4.54
N LYS A 13 -4.63 3.63 -5.81
CA LYS A 13 -5.16 2.47 -6.54
C LYS A 13 -4.19 1.30 -6.57
N ARG A 14 -2.90 1.56 -6.87
CA ARG A 14 -1.86 0.52 -6.89
C ARG A 14 -1.61 -0.07 -5.50
N ILE A 15 -1.69 0.72 -4.43
CA ILE A 15 -1.57 0.22 -3.06
C ILE A 15 -2.73 -0.73 -2.74
N ILE A 16 -3.95 -0.39 -3.15
CA ILE A 16 -5.14 -1.25 -2.95
C ILE A 16 -5.00 -2.56 -3.74
N GLU A 17 -4.56 -2.51 -5.00
CA GLU A 17 -4.31 -3.71 -5.81
C GLU A 17 -3.24 -4.60 -5.18
N LEU A 18 -2.11 -4.02 -4.74
CA LEU A 18 -1.04 -4.77 -4.08
C LEU A 18 -1.52 -5.42 -2.78
N LYS A 19 -2.37 -4.74 -2.00
CA LYS A 19 -3.02 -5.34 -0.82
C LYS A 19 -3.86 -6.55 -1.18
N GLY A 20 -4.65 -6.48 -2.25
CA GLY A 20 -5.45 -7.61 -2.73
C GLY A 20 -4.57 -8.83 -3.05
N ILE A 21 -3.56 -8.63 -3.91
CA ILE A 21 -2.62 -9.69 -4.32
C ILE A 21 -1.91 -10.30 -3.10
N LEU A 22 -1.43 -9.45 -2.20
CA LEU A 22 -0.69 -9.91 -1.02
C LEU A 22 -1.58 -10.67 -0.04
N ASN A 23 -2.85 -10.28 0.13
CA ASN A 23 -3.82 -11.05 0.90
C ASN A 23 -4.09 -12.42 0.28
N GLU A 24 -4.22 -12.50 -1.04
CA GLU A 24 -4.39 -13.79 -1.74
C GLU A 24 -3.17 -14.71 -1.51
N ILE A 25 -1.96 -14.17 -1.58
CA ILE A 25 -0.72 -14.92 -1.29
C ILE A 25 -0.68 -15.38 0.17
N VAL A 26 -1.07 -14.52 1.12
CA VAL A 26 -1.14 -14.85 2.55
C VAL A 26 -2.14 -15.98 2.81
N ILE A 27 -3.29 -15.99 2.14
CA ILE A 27 -4.29 -17.06 2.26
C ILE A 27 -3.76 -18.37 1.65
N ALA A 28 -3.06 -18.29 0.51
CA ALA A 28 -2.59 -19.45 -0.22
C ALA A 28 -1.30 -20.08 0.35
N THR A 29 -0.55 -19.36 1.19
CA THR A 29 0.70 -19.85 1.77
C THR A 29 0.48 -20.43 3.16
N ASP A 30 1.13 -21.54 3.48
CA ASP A 30 1.19 -22.09 4.85
C ASP A 30 2.44 -21.62 5.61
N ALA A 31 3.33 -20.87 4.95
CA ALA A 31 4.55 -20.37 5.55
C ALA A 31 4.28 -19.11 6.37
N GLU A 32 4.18 -19.26 7.69
CA GLU A 32 3.90 -18.17 8.64
C GLU A 32 4.87 -16.98 8.50
N GLU A 33 6.15 -17.25 8.29
CA GLU A 33 7.17 -16.20 8.10
C GLU A 33 6.89 -15.33 6.88
N ILE A 34 6.38 -15.92 5.79
CA ILE A 34 6.00 -15.19 4.57
C ILE A 34 4.78 -14.31 4.85
N LYS A 35 3.80 -14.82 5.61
CA LYS A 35 2.60 -14.04 5.99
C LYS A 35 2.96 -12.80 6.80
N ILE A 36 3.86 -12.96 7.78
CA ILE A 36 4.34 -11.88 8.64
C ILE A 36 5.11 -10.86 7.79
N TYR A 37 6.03 -11.32 6.94
CA TYR A 37 6.82 -10.44 6.08
C TYR A 37 5.94 -9.60 5.16
N ILE A 38 4.96 -10.23 4.51
CA ILE A 38 4.01 -9.56 3.62
C ILE A 38 3.18 -8.52 4.37
N SER A 39 2.67 -8.86 5.56
CA SER A 39 1.87 -7.94 6.37
C SER A 39 2.68 -6.71 6.78
N GLN A 40 3.92 -6.91 7.25
CA GLN A 40 4.82 -5.81 7.62
C GLN A 40 5.17 -4.93 6.42
N TYR A 41 5.36 -5.53 5.24
CA TYR A 41 5.64 -4.77 4.02
C TYR A 41 4.45 -3.88 3.63
N LEU A 42 3.23 -4.40 3.72
CA LEU A 42 2.00 -3.63 3.48
C LEU A 42 1.86 -2.46 4.44
N ASP A 43 2.05 -2.70 5.74
CA ASP A 43 1.95 -1.64 6.75
C ASP A 43 2.95 -0.51 6.49
N ASN A 44 4.20 -0.86 6.16
CA ASN A 44 5.23 0.11 5.80
C ASN A 44 4.86 0.93 4.57
N LEU A 45 4.24 0.31 3.55
CA LEU A 45 3.82 1.01 2.34
C LEU A 45 2.69 2.01 2.64
N ILE A 46 1.71 1.63 3.46
CA ILE A 46 0.61 2.50 3.87
C ILE A 46 1.15 3.68 4.69
N VAL A 47 2.03 3.44 5.67
CA VAL A 47 2.61 4.49 6.50
C VAL A 47 3.38 5.51 5.65
N LYS A 48 4.18 5.04 4.68
CA LYS A 48 4.88 5.92 3.75
C LYS A 48 3.91 6.75 2.91
N TYR A 49 2.85 6.13 2.39
CA TYR A 49 1.81 6.84 1.63
C TYR A 49 1.12 7.93 2.49
N MET A 50 0.66 7.58 3.69
CA MET A 50 0.02 8.53 4.60
C MET A 50 0.97 9.67 4.99
N THR A 51 2.24 9.36 5.23
CA THR A 51 3.25 10.38 5.54
C THR A 51 3.44 11.36 4.39
N ILE A 52 3.45 10.88 3.14
CA ILE A 52 3.53 11.73 1.95
C ILE A 52 2.26 12.60 1.84
N MET A 53 1.07 12.03 2.03
CA MET A 53 -0.18 12.78 1.98
C MET A 53 -0.24 13.90 3.04
N VAL A 54 0.10 13.58 4.29
CA VAL A 54 0.09 14.53 5.42
C VAL A 54 1.15 15.62 5.25
N ASN A 55 2.38 15.25 4.89
CA ASN A 55 3.48 16.22 4.76
C ASN A 55 3.33 17.14 3.55
N ASN A 56 2.56 16.76 2.54
CA ASN A 56 2.33 17.59 1.36
C ASN A 56 1.06 18.46 1.46
N LYS A 57 0.32 18.45 2.60
CA LYS A 57 -0.92 19.23 2.82
C LYS A 57 -1.75 19.41 1.54
N ILE A 58 -2.17 18.29 0.98
CA ILE A 58 -3.13 18.29 -0.11
C ILE A 58 -4.49 18.13 0.57
N ASP A 59 -5.14 19.26 0.82
CA ASP A 59 -6.54 19.35 1.26
C ASP A 59 -7.50 18.87 0.16
#